data_AF-A0A820N3M8-F1
#
_entry.id   AF-A0A820N3M8-F1
#
_cell.length_a   1.000
_cell.length_b   1.000
_cell.length_c   1.000
_cell.angle_alpha   90.00
_cell.angle_beta   90.00
_cell.angle_gamma   90.00
#
_symmetry.space_group_name_H-M   'P 1'
#
loop_
_entity.id
_entity.type
_entity.pdbx_description
1 polymer ?
#
loop_
_entity_poly.entity_id
_entity_poly.type
_entity_poly.pdbx_seq_one_letter_code
_entity_poly.pdbx_strand_id
1 'polypeptide(L)'
;MSVAKKRTDWEILLQEVIGPTHVLYHSIHFGTLSLCIFLRRDLIWFCTEPEEDIIKFRAVGPVRTKGSLVITFNLFGTSFMIINSHFEAGHAAEGCANRRLNFHNTTTKLSIPHEFVQRTV
;
A
#
# COMPACT_ATOMS: atom_id res chain seq x y z
N MET A 1 19.33 -11.84 10.82
CA MET A 1 17.90 -12.13 10.55
C MET A 1 17.51 -11.49 9.21
N SER A 2 16.84 -12.23 8.32
CA SER A 2 16.49 -11.74 6.98
C SER A 2 15.42 -10.63 7.04
N VAL A 3 15.39 -9.75 6.03
CA VAL A 3 14.41 -8.66 5.92
C VAL A 3 12.98 -9.20 5.83
N ALA A 4 12.78 -10.34 5.15
CA ALA A 4 11.50 -11.03 5.08
C ALA A 4 10.97 -11.42 6.46
N LYS A 5 11.84 -11.96 7.33
CA LYS A 5 11.47 -12.33 8.71
C LYS A 5 10.93 -11.13 9.50
N LYS A 6 11.59 -9.96 9.38
CA LYS A 6 11.15 -8.74 10.08
C LYS A 6 9.79 -8.23 9.62
N ARG A 7 9.41 -8.45 8.36
CA ARG A 7 8.09 -8.05 7.83
C ARG A 7 6.99 -8.94 8.40
N THR A 8 7.22 -10.25 8.38
CA THR A 8 6.31 -11.22 9.00
C THR A 8 6.15 -10.97 10.50
N ASP A 9 7.25 -10.68 11.23
CA ASP A 9 7.18 -10.34 12.65
C ASP A 9 6.30 -9.09 12.89
N TRP A 10 6.39 -8.08 12.01
CA TRP A 10 5.57 -6.87 12.10
C TRP A 10 4.07 -7.14 11.88
N GLU A 11 3.74 -7.95 10.87
CA GLU A 11 2.34 -8.32 10.58
C GLU A 11 1.73 -9.16 11.71
N ILE A 12 2.50 -10.06 12.31
CA ILE A 12 2.08 -10.85 13.47
C ILE A 12 1.76 -9.92 14.65
N LEU A 13 2.67 -8.99 14.97
CA LEU A 13 2.45 -8.03 16.05
C LEU A 13 1.19 -7.16 15.80
N LEU A 14 0.98 -6.70 14.56
CA LEU A 14 -0.24 -5.98 14.21
C LEU A 14 -1.49 -6.84 14.42
N GLN A 15 -1.45 -8.10 13.98
CA GLN A 15 -2.57 -9.04 14.13
C GLN A 15 -2.88 -9.34 15.61
N GLU A 16 -1.85 -9.44 16.47
CA GLU A 16 -2.01 -9.61 17.92
C GLU A 16 -2.71 -8.40 18.56
N VAL A 17 -2.31 -7.18 18.17
CA VAL A 17 -2.89 -5.94 18.71
C VAL A 17 -4.32 -5.71 18.22
N ILE A 18 -4.60 -5.96 16.93
CA ILE A 18 -5.95 -5.81 16.36
C ILE A 18 -6.90 -6.90 16.90
N GLY A 19 -6.35 -8.08 17.17
CA GLY A 19 -7.09 -9.20 17.74
C GLY A 19 -7.85 -10.05 16.72
N PRO A 20 -8.53 -11.10 17.18
CA PRO A 20 -9.06 -12.16 16.32
C PRO A 20 -10.31 -11.76 15.53
N THR A 21 -10.92 -10.61 15.79
CA THR A 21 -12.10 -10.15 15.04
C THR A 21 -11.77 -9.73 13.61
N HIS A 22 -10.50 -9.42 13.36
CA HIS A 22 -9.98 -9.07 12.05
C HIS A 22 -8.95 -10.08 11.58
N VAL A 23 -8.68 -10.03 10.28
CA VAL A 23 -7.68 -10.84 9.59
C VAL A 23 -6.92 -9.95 8.62
N LEU A 24 -5.63 -10.23 8.46
CA LEU A 24 -4.84 -9.65 7.39
C LEU A 24 -5.42 -10.08 6.03
N TYR A 25 -6.00 -9.13 5.31
CA TYR A 25 -6.57 -9.35 3.98
C TYR A 25 -5.51 -9.23 2.89
N HIS A 26 -4.68 -8.18 2.94
CA HIS A 26 -3.58 -7.99 1.99
C HIS A 26 -2.47 -7.12 2.59
N SER A 27 -1.23 -7.34 2.16
CA SER A 27 -0.10 -6.50 2.55
C SER A 27 0.94 -6.36 1.44
N ILE A 28 1.54 -5.16 1.37
CA ILE A 28 2.62 -4.84 0.44
C ILE A 28 3.74 -4.08 1.14
N HIS A 29 4.97 -4.29 0.68
CA HIS A 29 6.16 -3.70 1.29
C HIS A 29 7.19 -3.25 0.25
N PHE A 30 7.66 -2.01 0.39
CA PHE A 30 8.74 -1.44 -0.43
C PHE A 30 9.78 -0.75 0.44
N GLY A 31 10.97 -1.34 0.55
CA GLY A 31 12.00 -0.85 1.46
C GLY A 31 11.50 -0.83 2.90
N THR A 32 11.36 0.37 3.46
CA THR A 32 10.82 0.64 4.80
C THR A 32 9.33 0.97 4.82
N LEU A 33 8.69 1.13 3.66
CA LEU A 33 7.24 1.31 3.60
C LEU A 33 6.54 -0.03 3.73
N SER A 34 5.44 -0.03 4.45
CA SER A 34 4.52 -1.16 4.57
C SER A 34 3.09 -0.63 4.50
N LEU A 35 2.21 -1.34 3.82
CA LEU A 35 0.78 -1.10 3.81
C LEU A 35 0.08 -2.43 4.02
N CYS A 36 -0.71 -2.55 5.09
CA CYS A 36 -1.43 -3.76 5.46
C CYS A 36 -2.91 -3.39 5.62
N ILE A 37 -3.81 -4.18 5.02
CA ILE A 37 -5.25 -4.03 5.15
C ILE A 37 -5.75 -5.17 6.04
N PHE A 38 -6.33 -4.81 7.17
CA PHE A 38 -7.04 -5.76 8.05
C PHE A 38 -8.54 -5.55 7.90
N LEU A 39 -9.27 -6.64 7.68
CA LEU A 39 -10.73 -6.62 7.53
C LEU A 39 -11.38 -7.46 8.62
N ARG A 40 -12.61 -7.12 9.00
CA ARG A 40 -13.41 -7.96 9.87
C ARG A 40 -13.63 -9.31 9.18
N ARG A 41 -13.48 -10.42 9.91
CA ARG A 41 -13.40 -11.78 9.32
C ARG A 41 -14.60 -12.16 8.46
N ASP A 42 -15.78 -11.69 8.83
CA ASP A 42 -17.03 -11.92 8.11
C ASP A 42 -17.12 -11.14 6.79
N LEU A 43 -16.23 -10.18 6.54
CA LEU A 43 -16.21 -9.37 5.33
C LEU A 43 -15.34 -9.95 4.19
N ILE A 44 -14.44 -10.90 4.48
CA ILE A 44 -13.47 -11.42 3.49
C ILE A 44 -14.18 -11.94 2.23
N TRP A 45 -15.31 -12.63 2.41
CA TRP A 45 -16.06 -13.26 1.33
C TRP A 45 -16.76 -12.28 0.39
N PHE A 46 -16.83 -11.00 0.79
CA PHE A 46 -17.45 -9.93 -0.01
C PHE A 46 -16.41 -9.03 -0.68
N CYS A 47 -15.13 -9.40 -0.58
CA CYS A 47 -14.03 -8.70 -1.21
C CYS A 47 -13.66 -9.34 -2.56
N THR A 48 -13.22 -8.54 -3.53
CA THR A 48 -12.53 -9.08 -4.70
C THR A 48 -11.13 -9.56 -4.33
N GLU A 49 -10.41 -10.15 -5.29
CA GLU A 49 -8.96 -10.23 -5.17
C GLU A 49 -8.37 -8.80 -5.14
N PRO A 50 -7.42 -8.50 -4.24
CA PRO A 50 -6.78 -7.20 -4.20
C PRO A 50 -5.79 -7.06 -5.36
N GLU A 51 -5.74 -5.87 -5.97
CA GLU A 51 -4.67 -5.48 -6.88
C GLU A 51 -3.70 -4.53 -6.17
N GLU A 52 -2.43 -4.53 -6.57
CA GLU A 52 -1.39 -3.72 -5.96
C GLU A 52 -0.48 -3.05 -6.99
N ASP A 53 0.07 -1.89 -6.62
CA ASP A 53 1.09 -1.20 -7.42
C ASP A 53 2.12 -0.50 -6.51
N ILE A 54 3.34 -0.33 -7.02
CA ILE A 54 4.46 0.29 -6.33
C ILE A 54 5.11 1.36 -7.21
N ILE A 55 4.84 2.62 -6.90
CA ILE A 55 5.46 3.76 -7.56
C ILE A 55 6.79 4.10 -6.87
N LYS A 56 7.88 4.04 -7.63
CA LYS A 56 9.24 4.27 -7.10
C LYS A 56 9.70 5.68 -7.44
N PHE A 57 9.94 6.52 -6.43
CA PHE A 57 10.55 7.84 -6.62
C PHE A 57 12.07 7.64 -6.62
N ARG A 58 12.64 7.47 -7.81
CA ARG A 58 14.06 7.19 -8.10
C ARG A 58 15.02 7.55 -6.96
N ALA A 59 15.56 6.52 -6.31
CA ALA A 59 16.61 6.65 -5.30
C ALA A 59 17.98 6.67 -5.99
N VAL A 60 18.63 7.83 -6.07
CA VAL A 60 20.09 7.84 -6.24
C VAL A 60 20.66 7.44 -4.88
N GLY A 61 20.85 6.14 -4.67
CA GLY A 61 21.44 5.60 -3.43
C GLY A 61 21.00 4.16 -3.10
N PRO A 62 21.78 3.44 -2.26
CA PRO A 62 21.54 2.04 -1.93
C PRO A 62 20.26 1.79 -1.10
N VAL A 63 19.66 2.83 -0.52
CA VAL A 63 18.49 2.71 0.36
C VAL A 63 17.23 3.15 -0.39
N ARG A 64 16.37 2.18 -0.74
CA ARG A 64 15.07 2.40 -1.37
C ARG A 64 14.02 2.78 -0.32
N THR A 65 13.94 4.06 0.08
CA THR A 65 12.97 4.52 1.10
C THR A 65 11.84 5.37 0.57
N LYS A 66 11.90 5.86 -0.66
CA LYS A 66 10.91 6.81 -1.22
C LYS A 66 10.07 6.15 -2.31
N GLY A 67 8.77 6.17 -2.13
CA GLY A 67 7.82 5.54 -3.04
C GLY A 67 6.41 5.59 -2.50
N SER A 68 5.49 5.01 -3.27
CA SER A 68 4.10 4.83 -2.90
C SER A 68 3.70 3.37 -3.09
N LEU A 69 3.00 2.86 -2.10
CA LEU A 69 2.38 1.55 -2.04
C LEU A 69 0.89 1.74 -2.26
N VAL A 70 0.30 1.00 -3.20
CA VAL A 70 -1.13 1.09 -3.51
C VAL A 70 -1.77 -0.28 -3.41
N ILE A 71 -2.91 -0.36 -2.73
CA ILE A 71 -3.80 -1.53 -2.73
C ILE A 71 -5.18 -1.07 -3.19
N THR A 72 -5.78 -1.81 -4.11
CA THR A 72 -7.17 -1.63 -4.54
C THR A 72 -7.97 -2.91 -4.40
N PHE A 73 -9.23 -2.81 -3.99
CA PHE A 73 -10.17 -3.92 -3.93
C PHE A 73 -11.61 -3.40 -3.93
N ASN A 74 -12.57 -4.26 -4.23
CA ASN A 74 -13.98 -3.94 -4.05
C ASN A 74 -14.52 -4.64 -2.80
N LEU A 75 -15.41 -3.98 -2.05
CA LEU A 75 -16.17 -4.56 -0.94
C LEU A 75 -17.66 -4.20 -1.13
N PHE A 76 -18.54 -5.21 -1.22
CA PHE A 76 -19.96 -5.03 -1.53
C PHE A 76 -20.24 -4.17 -2.79
N GLY A 77 -19.39 -4.31 -3.81
CA GLY A 77 -19.48 -3.50 -5.04
C GLY A 77 -18.96 -2.07 -4.93
N THR A 78 -18.46 -1.64 -3.77
CA THR A 78 -17.77 -0.35 -3.60
C THR A 78 -16.27 -0.53 -3.79
N SER A 79 -15.67 0.25 -4.69
CA SER A 79 -14.22 0.24 -4.95
C SER A 79 -13.44 1.08 -3.93
N PHE A 80 -12.37 0.51 -3.40
CA PHE A 80 -11.43 1.15 -2.50
C PHE A 80 -10.05 1.23 -3.16
N MET A 81 -9.37 2.36 -2.96
CA MET A 81 -7.96 2.54 -3.29
C MET A 81 -7.27 3.19 -2.10
N ILE A 82 -6.28 2.50 -1.53
CA ILE A 82 -5.50 2.98 -0.40
C ILE A 82 -4.06 3.17 -0.86
N ILE A 83 -3.55 4.39 -0.66
CA ILE A 83 -2.20 4.78 -1.06
C ILE A 83 -1.41 5.18 0.19
N ASN A 84 -0.32 4.47 0.47
CA ASN A 84 0.67 4.86 1.48
C ASN A 84 1.93 5.39 0.77
N SER A 85 2.30 6.65 1.03
CA SER A 85 3.41 7.32 0.33
C SER A 85 4.45 7.87 1.29
N HIS A 86 5.73 7.69 0.94
CA HIS A 86 6.85 8.36 1.58
C HIS A 86 7.55 9.26 0.56
N PHE A 87 7.15 10.53 0.54
CA PHE A 87 7.70 11.54 -0.38
C PHE A 87 9.03 12.12 0.11
N GLU A 88 9.66 12.90 -0.77
CA GLU A 88 10.92 13.59 -0.50
C GLU A 88 10.88 14.47 0.76
N ALA A 89 11.96 14.45 1.53
CA ALA A 89 12.08 15.23 2.77
C ALA A 89 12.74 16.61 2.52
N GLY A 90 12.82 17.44 3.55
CA GLY A 90 13.49 18.74 3.49
C GLY A 90 12.57 19.93 3.26
N HIS A 91 12.98 21.09 3.80
CA HIS A 91 12.21 22.33 3.81
C HIS A 91 12.59 23.31 2.71
N ALA A 92 13.68 23.05 1.98
CA ALA A 92 14.10 23.88 0.85
C ALA A 92 13.05 23.88 -0.28
N ALA A 93 13.08 24.91 -1.12
CA ALA A 93 12.19 25.02 -2.28
C ALA A 93 12.25 23.78 -3.19
N GLU A 94 13.44 23.19 -3.33
CA GLU A 94 13.66 21.94 -4.06
C GLU A 94 12.89 20.76 -3.45
N GLY A 95 12.90 20.60 -2.13
CA GLY A 95 12.14 19.56 -1.44
C GLY A 95 10.62 19.70 -1.65
N CYS A 96 10.11 20.93 -1.64
CA CYS A 96 8.71 21.21 -1.98
C CYS A 96 8.38 20.88 -3.45
N ALA A 97 9.28 21.21 -4.40
CA ALA A 97 9.11 20.85 -5.80
C ALA A 97 9.12 19.33 -6.02
N ASN A 98 10.04 18.63 -5.36
CA ASN A 98 10.17 17.17 -5.43
C ASN A 98 8.95 16.46 -4.83
N ARG A 99 8.39 16.95 -3.70
CA ARG A 99 7.14 16.39 -3.15
C ARG A 99 5.96 16.54 -4.12
N ARG A 100 5.81 17.69 -4.78
CA ARG A 100 4.78 17.87 -5.81
C ARG A 100 4.96 16.90 -6.97
N LEU A 101 6.20 16.71 -7.42
CA LEU A 101 6.53 15.73 -8.45
C LEU A 101 6.27 14.29 -8.01
N ASN A 102 6.58 13.93 -6.75
CA ASN A 102 6.28 12.61 -6.19
C ASN A 102 4.77 12.36 -6.15
N PHE A 103 3.99 13.33 -5.67
CA PHE A 103 2.53 13.26 -5.66
C PHE A 103 1.99 13.09 -7.08
N HIS A 104 2.43 13.92 -8.03
CA HIS A 104 2.03 13.81 -9.43
C HIS A 104 2.35 12.44 -10.02
N ASN A 105 3.55 11.91 -9.77
CA ASN A 105 3.93 10.57 -10.21
C ASN A 105 3.04 9.50 -9.58
N THR A 106 2.66 9.66 -8.31
CA THR A 106 1.78 8.71 -7.60
C THR A 106 0.41 8.63 -8.26
N THR A 107 -0.15 9.75 -8.69
CA THR A 107 -1.51 9.80 -9.23
C THR A 107 -1.59 9.50 -10.73
N THR A 108 -0.48 9.62 -11.46
CA THR A 108 -0.46 9.49 -12.93
C THR A 108 0.16 8.22 -13.46
N LYS A 109 0.93 7.50 -12.63
CA LYS A 109 1.68 6.31 -13.06
C LYS A 109 1.13 4.99 -12.52
N LEU A 110 -0.06 5.01 -11.92
CA LEU A 110 -0.71 3.79 -11.47
C LEU A 110 -1.04 2.91 -12.67
N SER A 111 -0.70 1.63 -12.60
CA SER A 111 -1.11 0.63 -13.60
C SER A 111 -2.41 -0.09 -13.25
N ILE A 112 -3.02 0.24 -12.10
CA ILE A 112 -4.22 -0.39 -11.54
C ILE A 112 -5.38 0.62 -11.39
N PRO A 113 -6.66 0.15 -11.38
CA PRO A 113 -7.07 -1.24 -11.57
C PRO A 113 -6.94 -1.70 -13.03
N HIS A 114 -6.57 -2.96 -13.24
CA HIS A 114 -6.49 -3.57 -14.57
C HIS A 114 -7.88 -3.81 -15.17
N GLU A 115 -8.87 -4.14 -14.33
CA GLU A 115 -10.28 -4.24 -14.71
C GLU A 115 -11.19 -3.76 -13.57
N PHE A 116 -12.11 -2.84 -13.86
CA PHE A 116 -13.23 -2.57 -12.95
C PHE A 116 -14.26 -3.71 -13.08
N VAL A 117 -13.96 -4.88 -12.51
CA VAL A 117 -14.91 -5.99 -12.52
C VAL A 117 -16.06 -5.66 -11.56
N GLN A 118 -17.15 -5.13 -12.11
CA GLN A 118 -18.46 -5.19 -11.46
C GLN A 118 -18.90 -6.66 -11.44
N ARG A 119 -18.52 -7.42 -10.41
CA ARG A 119 -19.21 -8.68 -10.13
C ARG A 119 -20.56 -8.33 -9.53
N THR A 120 -21.58 -8.28 -10.38
CA THR A 120 -22.98 -8.30 -9.98
C THR A 120 -23.19 -9.55 -9.13
N VAL A 121 -23.59 -9.37 -7.88
CA VAL A 121 -24.07 -10.44 -7.01
C VAL A 121 -25.50 -10.76 -7.39
#